data_AF-A0A2V7L958-F1
#
_entry.id   AF-A0A2V7L958-F1
#
_cell.length_a   1.000
_cell.length_b   1.000
_cell.length_c   1.000
_cell.angle_alpha   90.00
_cell.angle_beta   90.00
_cell.angle_gamma   90.00
#
_symmetry.space_group_name_H-M   'P 1'
#
loop_
_entity.id
_entity.type
_entity.pdbx_description
1 polymer ?
#
loop_
_entity_poly.entity_id
_entity_poly.type
_entity_poly.pdbx_seq_one_letter_code
_entity_poly.pdbx_strand_id
1 'polypeptide(L)'
;MSFAKQFVSSIDANRTVKDELGEAVGKQRARRRISVTDLVNLRQAFFRWTRPDIQPAPERLQLILSGTGFHELFGKLVSTEEYVEQFVEYNEIVGRIDIYDDVPTELKTTGFIPEDIHGERPGYVDQLGMYCAMTGRASGRLVVYKRARYGLAPTLKVFEIAYNDLESIAHEMIRRRDSLRKALDTLKASELPRCEWFELGCDYREICGCESAAPLGRLVGREGAQIVESQTLADSFDKYVRREPSLDPAFKLNDLVFPRRTAFAHKATEDDESVPVVDPAIEVQLARLERRGFSGALFGAIRFGIPGAFSRMPVQLRSLTGWVNTYRGTPTILRTSKFREMVERARLADGFPHYIDRLAFECALTGREFGRVVVYYEQLQGDKFMVYDVAFGGLDKIRAEADRRLQLLEAGADPKELPPCPKWMSKFCDFAPACGCGGEAAHR
;
A
#
# COMPACT_ATOMS: atom_id res chain seq x y z
N MET A 1 0.64 -26.98 -13.12
CA MET A 1 1.16 -27.47 -11.81
C MET A 1 2.45 -26.71 -11.51
N SER A 2 2.82 -26.49 -10.25
CA SER A 2 4.11 -25.88 -9.91
C SER A 2 5.24 -26.79 -10.36
N PHE A 3 6.25 -26.22 -11.02
CA PHE A 3 7.46 -26.94 -11.39
C PHE A 3 8.30 -27.26 -10.15
N ALA A 4 8.41 -26.31 -9.23
CA ALA A 4 9.25 -26.40 -8.04
C ALA A 4 8.72 -27.37 -6.98
N LYS A 5 7.43 -27.73 -7.00
CA LYS A 5 6.81 -28.63 -6.01
C LYS A 5 7.58 -29.94 -5.80
N GLN A 6 8.06 -30.56 -6.88
CA GLN A 6 8.81 -31.82 -6.81
C GLN A 6 10.18 -31.69 -6.16
N PHE A 7 10.67 -30.47 -6.01
CA PHE A 7 11.96 -30.16 -5.39
C PHE A 7 11.82 -29.70 -3.95
N VAL A 8 10.60 -29.53 -3.43
CA VAL A 8 10.38 -29.17 -2.03
C VAL A 8 10.71 -30.37 -1.14
N SER A 9 11.74 -30.24 -0.31
CA SER A 9 12.15 -31.28 0.64
C SER A 9 11.48 -31.11 2.01
N SER A 10 11.24 -29.89 2.46
CA SER A 10 10.45 -29.59 3.66
C SER A 10 9.78 -28.23 3.60
N ILE A 11 8.71 -28.07 4.39
CA ILE A 11 8.06 -26.78 4.66
C ILE A 11 7.83 -26.69 6.16
N ASP A 12 8.31 -25.62 6.79
CA ASP A 12 8.23 -25.39 8.23
C ASP A 12 7.61 -24.03 8.53
N ALA A 13 6.65 -23.99 9.47
CA ALA A 13 6.07 -22.74 9.92
C ALA A 13 7.03 -22.06 10.89
N ASN A 14 7.49 -20.84 10.57
CA ASN A 14 8.46 -20.13 11.38
C ASN A 14 7.75 -19.11 12.29
N ARG A 15 7.37 -19.56 13.49
CA ARG A 15 6.66 -18.71 14.46
C ARG A 15 7.52 -17.56 14.99
N THR A 16 8.81 -17.79 15.22
CA THR A 16 9.71 -16.74 15.74
C THR A 16 9.82 -15.57 14.79
N VAL A 17 10.05 -15.85 13.50
CA VAL A 17 10.12 -14.79 12.47
C VAL A 17 8.75 -14.19 12.25
N LYS A 18 7.68 -14.98 12.35
CA LYS A 18 6.32 -14.46 12.31
C LYS A 18 6.13 -13.39 13.39
N ASP A 19 6.31 -13.72 14.66
CA ASP A 19 6.07 -12.80 15.76
C ASP A 19 6.92 -11.51 15.61
N GLU A 20 8.18 -11.66 15.22
CA GLU A 20 9.09 -10.54 14.94
C GLU A 20 8.60 -9.62 13.81
N LEU A 21 8.16 -10.18 12.69
CA LEU A 21 7.60 -9.40 11.58
C LEU A 21 6.27 -8.74 11.96
N GLY A 22 5.46 -9.40 12.80
CA GLY A 22 4.21 -8.85 13.32
C GLY A 22 4.44 -7.59 14.16
N GLU A 23 5.42 -7.66 15.08
CA GLU A 23 5.84 -6.51 15.87
C GLU A 23 6.38 -5.37 14.98
N ALA A 24 7.17 -5.70 13.96
CA ALA A 24 7.74 -4.72 13.04
C ALA A 24 6.67 -3.92 12.28
N VAL A 25 5.59 -4.57 11.85
CA VAL A 25 4.48 -3.91 11.13
C VAL A 25 3.65 -3.04 12.09
N GLY A 26 3.50 -3.46 13.35
CA GLY A 26 2.76 -2.71 14.36
C GLY A 26 3.52 -1.48 14.87
N LYS A 27 4.85 -1.53 14.96
CA LYS A 27 5.66 -0.55 15.68
C LYS A 27 5.46 0.89 15.21
N GLN A 28 4.84 1.71 16.07
CA GLN A 28 4.79 3.15 15.88
C GLN A 28 6.16 3.80 16.15
N ARG A 29 6.58 4.74 15.30
CA ARG A 29 7.79 5.53 15.53
C ARG A 29 7.59 6.48 16.71
N ALA A 30 8.62 6.61 17.55
CA ALA A 30 8.63 7.60 18.62
C ALA A 30 8.46 9.01 18.02
N ARG A 31 7.48 9.75 18.53
CA ARG A 31 7.21 11.12 18.10
C ARG A 31 8.18 12.09 18.77
N ARG A 32 8.60 13.11 18.02
CA ARG A 32 9.59 14.09 18.46
C ARG A 32 9.11 15.54 18.35
N ARG A 33 8.15 15.81 17.47
CA ARG A 33 7.58 17.14 17.21
C ARG A 33 6.07 17.03 17.05
N ILE A 34 5.33 18.02 17.57
CA ILE A 34 3.87 18.11 17.43
C ILE A 34 3.55 18.35 15.97
N SER A 35 2.72 17.49 15.37
CA SER A 35 2.36 17.62 13.96
C SER A 35 0.97 18.21 13.76
N VAL A 36 0.68 18.70 12.55
CA VAL A 36 -0.69 19.08 12.12
C VAL A 36 -1.70 17.98 12.43
N THR A 37 -1.37 16.71 12.15
CA THR A 37 -2.23 15.55 12.47
C THR A 37 -2.48 15.37 13.97
N ASP A 38 -1.59 15.85 14.84
CA ASP A 38 -1.82 15.85 16.29
C ASP A 38 -2.83 16.91 16.71
N LEU A 39 -2.87 18.06 16.01
CA LEU A 39 -3.76 19.18 16.33
C LEU A 39 -5.22 18.93 15.94
N VAL A 40 -5.47 18.02 15.01
CA VAL A 40 -6.84 17.63 14.62
C VAL A 40 -7.48 16.72 15.67
N ASN A 41 -6.71 16.00 16.49
CA ASN A 41 -7.21 15.11 17.55
C ASN A 41 -6.28 15.08 18.77
N LEU A 42 -6.31 16.15 19.58
CA LEU A 42 -5.35 16.39 20.66
C LEU A 42 -5.25 15.25 21.69
N ARG A 43 -6.39 14.78 22.20
CA ARG A 43 -6.39 13.74 23.23
C ARG A 43 -5.88 12.40 22.68
N GLN A 44 -6.22 12.05 21.44
CA GLN A 44 -5.66 10.87 20.77
C GLN A 44 -4.16 11.05 20.54
N ALA A 45 -3.70 12.25 20.17
CA ALA A 45 -2.28 12.56 20.07
C ALA A 45 -1.59 12.31 21.41
N PHE A 46 -2.09 12.85 22.52
CA PHE A 46 -1.52 12.61 23.86
C PHE A 46 -1.29 11.13 24.15
N PHE A 47 -2.26 10.25 23.87
CA PHE A 47 -2.09 8.81 24.09
C PHE A 47 -1.15 8.14 23.06
N ARG A 48 -1.10 8.61 21.81
CA ARG A 48 -0.05 8.14 20.87
C ARG A 48 1.37 8.43 21.35
N TRP A 49 1.56 9.57 22.03
CA TRP A 49 2.86 9.96 22.57
C TRP A 49 3.22 9.22 23.87
N THR A 50 2.23 9.00 24.76
CA THR A 50 2.46 8.43 26.10
C THR A 50 2.25 6.92 26.19
N ARG A 51 1.52 6.32 25.23
CA ARG A 51 1.19 4.89 25.16
C ARG A 51 1.54 4.29 23.78
N PRO A 52 2.83 4.33 23.38
CA PRO A 52 3.27 3.71 22.12
C PRO A 52 3.18 2.18 22.15
N ASP A 53 2.95 1.58 23.33
CA ASP A 53 2.70 0.15 23.52
C ASP A 53 1.34 -0.30 22.94
N ILE A 54 0.36 0.60 22.87
CA ILE A 54 -0.96 0.30 22.31
C ILE A 54 -0.88 0.39 20.79
N GLN A 55 -0.91 -0.77 20.14
CA GLN A 55 -0.93 -0.87 18.68
C GLN A 55 -2.36 -0.93 18.13
N PRO A 56 -2.60 -0.39 16.93
CA PRO A 56 -3.88 -0.57 16.26
C PRO A 56 -4.19 -2.05 16.02
N ALA A 57 -5.46 -2.41 16.09
CA ALA A 57 -5.92 -3.75 15.71
C ALA A 57 -5.49 -4.09 14.26
N PRO A 58 -5.24 -5.38 13.92
CA PRO A 58 -4.76 -5.78 12.60
C PRO A 58 -5.59 -5.28 11.42
N GLU A 59 -6.91 -5.21 11.57
CA GLU A 59 -7.84 -4.66 10.57
C GLU A 59 -7.60 -3.17 10.33
N ARG A 60 -7.39 -2.41 11.42
CA ARG A 60 -7.11 -0.98 11.35
C ARG A 60 -5.72 -0.73 10.79
N LEU A 61 -4.74 -1.55 11.15
CA LEU A 61 -3.39 -1.50 10.61
C LEU A 61 -3.38 -1.74 9.10
N GLN A 62 -4.13 -2.73 8.61
CA GLN A 62 -4.34 -2.94 7.18
C GLN A 62 -4.92 -1.69 6.50
N LEU A 63 -5.94 -1.07 7.11
CA LEU A 63 -6.53 0.15 6.57
C LEU A 63 -5.54 1.31 6.50
N ILE A 64 -4.68 1.46 7.52
CA ILE A 64 -3.62 2.48 7.56
C ILE A 64 -2.62 2.21 6.43
N LEU A 65 -2.11 0.99 6.31
CA LEU A 65 -1.14 0.61 5.27
C LEU A 65 -1.71 0.79 3.85
N SER A 66 -2.96 0.42 3.62
CA SER A 66 -3.63 0.65 2.32
C SER A 66 -3.72 2.14 2.00
N GLY A 67 -4.02 2.97 3.01
CA GLY A 67 -4.07 4.42 2.84
C GLY A 67 -2.70 5.00 2.52
N THR A 68 -1.70 4.72 3.36
CA THR A 68 -0.31 5.16 3.18
C THR A 68 0.24 4.79 1.82
N GLY A 69 0.06 3.52 1.41
CA GLY A 69 0.57 3.06 0.13
C GLY A 69 -0.18 3.66 -1.07
N PHE A 70 -1.47 3.93 -0.94
CA PHE A 70 -2.22 4.65 -1.97
C PHE A 70 -1.70 6.09 -2.11
N HIS A 71 -1.47 6.81 -1.01
CA HIS A 71 -0.94 8.17 -1.05
C HIS A 71 0.41 8.23 -1.75
N GLU A 72 1.34 7.33 -1.39
CA GLU A 72 2.67 7.30 -2.00
C GLU A 72 2.62 7.11 -3.52
N LEU A 73 1.82 6.14 -4.00
CA LEU A 73 1.75 5.87 -5.43
C LEU A 73 0.92 6.92 -6.18
N PHE A 74 -0.18 7.40 -5.59
CA PHE A 74 -1.00 8.45 -6.20
C PHE A 74 -0.19 9.75 -6.34
N GLY A 75 0.50 10.19 -5.29
CA GLY A 75 1.35 11.37 -5.32
C GLY A 75 2.38 11.32 -6.45
N LYS A 76 3.10 10.19 -6.60
CA LYS A 76 4.08 9.99 -7.68
C LYS A 76 3.49 9.96 -9.09
N LEU A 77 2.20 9.64 -9.23
CA LEU A 77 1.54 9.62 -10.54
C LEU A 77 1.09 11.01 -10.98
N VAL A 78 0.61 11.81 -10.03
CA VAL A 78 -0.03 13.11 -10.32
C VAL A 78 0.88 14.31 -10.11
N SER A 79 2.08 14.10 -9.57
CA SER A 79 3.03 15.16 -9.25
C SER A 79 4.49 14.66 -9.32
N THR A 80 5.45 15.57 -9.19
CA THR A 80 6.90 15.26 -9.19
C THR A 80 7.41 15.05 -7.75
N GLU A 81 8.55 14.39 -7.61
CA GLU A 81 9.17 14.13 -6.29
C GLU A 81 9.42 15.43 -5.50
N GLU A 82 9.69 16.54 -6.19
CA GLU A 82 9.90 17.86 -5.61
C GLU A 82 8.67 18.43 -4.90
N TYR A 83 7.47 17.97 -5.23
CA TYR A 83 6.20 18.50 -4.73
C TYR A 83 5.40 17.47 -3.92
N VAL A 84 5.82 16.22 -3.86
CA VAL A 84 5.16 15.17 -3.08
C VAL A 84 5.69 15.17 -1.64
N GLU A 85 4.80 14.98 -0.67
CA GLU A 85 5.13 14.74 0.73
C GLU A 85 6.00 15.85 1.38
N GLN A 86 5.69 17.11 1.05
CA GLN A 86 6.47 18.30 1.43
C GLN A 86 6.41 18.56 2.94
N PHE A 87 7.60 18.70 3.53
CA PHE A 87 7.77 19.03 4.93
C PHE A 87 7.65 20.55 5.15
N VAL A 88 6.75 20.94 6.04
CA VAL A 88 6.57 22.35 6.45
C VAL A 88 6.67 22.47 7.96
N GLU A 89 7.16 23.62 8.43
CA GLU A 89 7.27 23.92 9.85
C GLU A 89 6.79 25.34 10.11
N TYR A 90 5.96 25.50 11.14
CA TYR A 90 5.40 26.79 11.54
C TYR A 90 5.23 26.78 13.05
N ASN A 91 5.90 27.69 13.76
CA ASN A 91 5.78 27.80 15.21
C ASN A 91 5.94 26.44 15.92
N GLU A 92 7.00 25.70 15.59
CA GLU A 92 7.31 24.37 16.17
C GLU A 92 6.24 23.28 15.89
N ILE A 93 5.28 23.56 15.01
CA ILE A 93 4.31 22.61 14.48
C ILE A 93 4.84 22.13 13.15
N VAL A 94 4.90 20.81 12.98
CA VAL A 94 5.38 20.20 11.73
C VAL A 94 4.24 19.64 10.90
N GLY A 95 4.35 19.79 9.60
CA GLY A 95 3.37 19.33 8.63
C GLY A 95 4.03 18.49 7.55
N ARG A 96 3.25 17.58 6.97
CA ARG A 96 3.63 16.87 5.75
C ARG A 96 2.44 16.92 4.82
N ILE A 97 2.45 17.85 3.87
CA ILE A 97 1.37 18.01 2.91
C ILE A 97 1.58 17.00 1.78
N ASP A 98 0.52 16.28 1.40
CA ASP A 98 0.63 15.14 0.47
C ASP A 98 1.16 15.58 -0.90
N ILE A 99 0.63 16.68 -1.46
CA ILE A 99 1.12 17.30 -2.70
C ILE A 99 1.09 18.83 -2.54
N TYR A 100 2.18 19.50 -2.90
CA TYR A 100 2.29 20.96 -2.87
C TYR A 100 2.98 21.49 -4.13
N ASP A 101 2.24 21.61 -5.22
CA ASP A 101 2.69 22.17 -6.50
C ASP A 101 2.45 23.70 -6.50
N ASP A 102 1.18 24.10 -6.58
CA ASP A 102 0.73 25.49 -6.52
C ASP A 102 0.02 25.83 -5.21
N VAL A 103 -0.82 24.89 -4.73
CA VAL A 103 -1.60 25.00 -3.50
C VAL A 103 -1.49 23.71 -2.67
N PRO A 104 -1.66 23.77 -1.33
CA PRO A 104 -1.67 22.57 -0.51
C PRO A 104 -2.78 21.63 -0.97
N THR A 105 -2.41 20.38 -1.24
CA THR A 105 -3.34 19.33 -1.63
C THR A 105 -3.25 18.19 -0.63
N GLU A 106 -4.35 17.91 0.07
CA GLU A 106 -4.48 16.82 1.03
C GLU A 106 -5.27 15.67 0.39
N LEU A 107 -4.75 14.45 0.52
CA LEU A 107 -5.40 13.24 0.06
C LEU A 107 -6.02 12.49 1.24
N LYS A 108 -7.23 11.97 1.07
CA LYS A 108 -7.95 11.18 2.08
C LYS A 108 -8.50 9.90 1.50
N THR A 109 -8.10 8.77 2.07
CA THR A 109 -8.67 7.47 1.73
C THR A 109 -9.74 7.07 2.75
N THR A 110 -10.95 6.75 2.26
CA THR A 110 -12.14 6.54 3.11
C THR A 110 -13.00 5.36 2.61
N GLY A 111 -13.88 4.86 3.48
CA GLY A 111 -14.89 3.85 3.13
C GLY A 111 -16.15 4.42 2.48
N PHE A 112 -16.42 5.71 2.69
CA PHE A 112 -17.52 6.46 2.08
C PHE A 112 -17.13 7.92 1.86
N ILE A 113 -17.70 8.57 0.85
CA ILE A 113 -17.53 10.00 0.62
C ILE A 113 -18.74 10.70 1.23
N PRO A 114 -18.57 11.61 2.20
CA PRO A 114 -19.67 12.36 2.78
C PRO A 114 -20.35 13.25 1.74
N GLU A 115 -21.65 13.51 1.91
CA GLU A 115 -22.38 14.51 1.12
C GLU A 115 -22.03 15.92 1.62
N ASP A 116 -21.89 16.08 2.93
CA ASP A 116 -21.44 17.31 3.58
C ASP A 116 -20.08 17.08 4.24
N ILE A 117 -19.01 17.36 3.50
CA ILE A 117 -17.65 17.16 3.98
C ILE A 117 -17.29 18.02 5.21
N HIS A 118 -17.90 19.20 5.34
CA HIS A 118 -17.68 20.09 6.49
C HIS A 118 -18.35 19.52 7.74
N GLY A 119 -19.60 19.04 7.62
CA GLY A 119 -20.36 18.47 8.73
C GLY A 119 -19.88 17.08 9.16
N GLU A 120 -19.60 16.20 8.21
CA GLU A 120 -19.34 14.77 8.46
C GLU A 120 -17.84 14.44 8.61
N ARG A 121 -16.97 15.22 7.97
CA ARG A 121 -15.51 15.07 8.03
C ARG A 121 -14.78 16.42 8.26
N PRO A 122 -15.19 17.19 9.29
CA PRO A 122 -14.59 18.49 9.60
C PRO A 122 -13.07 18.42 9.79
N GLY A 123 -12.54 17.33 10.35
CA GLY A 123 -11.10 17.16 10.51
C GLY A 123 -10.31 17.20 9.20
N TYR A 124 -10.93 16.91 8.05
CA TYR A 124 -10.28 17.00 6.74
C TYR A 124 -10.12 18.47 6.31
N VAL A 125 -11.17 19.27 6.52
CA VAL A 125 -11.18 20.71 6.25
C VAL A 125 -10.24 21.44 7.21
N ASP A 126 -10.32 21.12 8.50
CA ASP A 126 -9.43 21.68 9.52
C ASP A 126 -7.95 21.39 9.18
N GLN A 127 -7.61 20.15 8.81
CA GLN A 127 -6.23 19.78 8.47
C GLN A 127 -5.69 20.54 7.26
N LEU A 128 -6.48 20.62 6.18
CA LEU A 128 -6.08 21.36 4.99
C LEU A 128 -5.96 22.86 5.28
N GLY A 129 -6.88 23.42 6.07
CA GLY A 129 -6.81 24.82 6.54
C GLY A 129 -5.53 25.11 7.31
N MET A 130 -5.08 24.20 8.18
CA MET A 130 -3.80 24.32 8.87
C MET A 130 -2.62 24.40 7.87
N TYR A 131 -2.59 23.54 6.84
CA TYR A 131 -1.54 23.62 5.81
C TYR A 131 -1.60 24.90 4.98
N CYS A 132 -2.80 25.40 4.68
CA CYS A 132 -3.01 26.69 4.04
C CYS A 132 -2.43 27.85 4.87
N ALA A 133 -2.68 27.87 6.19
CA ALA A 133 -2.10 28.86 7.09
C ALA A 133 -0.57 28.76 7.19
N MET A 134 0.00 27.54 7.25
CA MET A 134 1.45 27.34 7.29
C MET A 134 2.16 27.82 6.02
N THR A 135 1.47 27.79 4.87
CA THR A 135 2.04 28.13 3.55
C THR A 135 1.60 29.50 3.04
N GLY A 136 0.74 30.21 3.79
CA GLY A 136 0.19 31.52 3.38
C GLY A 136 -0.72 31.44 2.15
N ARG A 137 -1.27 30.27 1.82
CA ARG A 137 -2.16 30.07 0.67
C ARG A 137 -3.61 30.13 1.14
N ALA A 138 -4.41 31.03 0.59
CA ALA A 138 -5.82 31.19 0.95
C ALA A 138 -6.72 30.05 0.41
N SER A 139 -6.19 29.18 -0.44
CA SER A 139 -6.91 28.03 -0.98
C SER A 139 -6.07 26.76 -0.95
N GLY A 140 -6.75 25.62 -0.94
CA GLY A 140 -6.16 24.30 -1.04
C GLY A 140 -7.12 23.31 -1.71
N ARG A 141 -6.62 22.11 -2.01
CA ARG A 141 -7.38 21.02 -2.63
C ARG A 141 -7.51 19.86 -1.67
N LEU A 142 -8.71 19.29 -1.57
CA LEU A 142 -8.97 18.08 -0.81
C LEU A 142 -9.40 16.98 -1.77
N VAL A 143 -8.55 15.97 -1.92
CA VAL A 143 -8.82 14.80 -2.76
C VAL A 143 -9.34 13.67 -1.86
N VAL A 144 -10.55 13.19 -2.12
CA VAL A 144 -11.19 12.11 -1.35
C VAL A 144 -11.33 10.88 -2.21
N TYR A 145 -10.58 9.85 -1.87
CA TYR A 145 -10.63 8.53 -2.48
C TYR A 145 -11.47 7.56 -1.66
N LYS A 146 -12.58 7.10 -2.24
CA LYS A 146 -13.37 5.98 -1.74
C LYS A 146 -12.78 4.66 -2.22
N ARG A 147 -12.42 3.80 -1.27
CA ARG A 147 -11.84 2.48 -1.54
C ARG A 147 -12.84 1.52 -2.16
N ALA A 148 -12.33 0.57 -2.94
CA ALA A 148 -13.16 -0.52 -3.44
C ALA A 148 -13.50 -1.49 -2.30
N ARG A 149 -14.77 -1.63 -1.94
CA ARG A 149 -15.24 -2.58 -0.91
C ARG A 149 -16.50 -3.31 -1.37
N TYR A 150 -16.50 -4.64 -1.23
CA TYR A 150 -17.68 -5.50 -1.40
C TYR A 150 -18.52 -5.22 -2.66
N GLY A 151 -17.88 -5.10 -3.82
CA GLY A 151 -18.57 -4.87 -5.10
C GLY A 151 -18.91 -3.41 -5.40
N LEU A 152 -18.62 -2.48 -4.49
CA LEU A 152 -18.70 -1.05 -4.78
C LEU A 152 -17.46 -0.58 -5.55
N ALA A 153 -17.70 0.15 -6.63
CA ALA A 153 -16.67 0.82 -7.40
C ALA A 153 -15.92 1.85 -6.51
N PRO A 154 -14.59 1.92 -6.60
CA PRO A 154 -13.85 3.03 -6.02
C PRO A 154 -14.23 4.34 -6.72
N THR A 155 -14.12 5.45 -6.01
CA THR A 155 -14.49 6.78 -6.53
C THR A 155 -13.51 7.82 -6.05
N LEU A 156 -13.15 8.77 -6.90
CA LEU A 156 -12.32 9.92 -6.56
C LEU A 156 -13.19 11.18 -6.63
N LYS A 157 -13.18 12.00 -5.58
CA LYS A 157 -13.76 13.35 -5.59
C LYS A 157 -12.69 14.36 -5.24
N VAL A 158 -12.78 15.55 -5.82
CA VAL A 158 -11.87 16.66 -5.53
C VAL A 158 -12.69 17.86 -5.11
N PHE A 159 -12.28 18.49 -4.01
CA PHE A 159 -12.86 19.72 -3.51
C PHE A 159 -11.81 20.82 -3.53
N GLU A 160 -12.18 21.99 -4.03
CA GLU A 160 -11.43 23.22 -3.87
C GLU A 160 -11.99 23.96 -2.67
N ILE A 161 -11.11 24.32 -1.73
CA ILE A 161 -11.49 24.99 -0.49
C ILE A 161 -10.76 26.31 -0.39
N ALA A 162 -11.52 27.40 -0.33
CA ALA A 162 -11.01 28.73 -0.02
C ALA A 162 -11.28 29.06 1.46
N TYR A 163 -10.28 29.56 2.16
CA TYR A 163 -10.34 29.93 3.58
C TYR A 163 -10.33 31.44 3.71
N ASN A 164 -11.27 31.97 4.50
CA ASN A 164 -11.50 33.41 4.62
C ASN A 164 -10.58 34.08 5.65
N ASP A 165 -10.00 33.31 6.57
CA ASP A 165 -9.23 33.84 7.70
C ASP A 165 -8.11 32.85 8.12
N LEU A 166 -6.95 32.98 7.48
CA LEU A 166 -5.77 32.15 7.81
C LEU A 166 -5.16 32.51 9.17
N GLU A 167 -5.37 33.73 9.65
CA GLU A 167 -4.78 34.21 10.91
C GLU A 167 -5.47 33.55 12.11
N SER A 168 -6.80 33.49 12.10
CA SER A 168 -7.57 32.74 13.12
C SER A 168 -7.21 31.25 13.11
N ILE A 169 -7.01 30.66 11.92
CA ILE A 169 -6.53 29.28 11.78
C ILE A 169 -5.17 29.11 12.47
N ALA A 170 -4.21 29.99 12.19
CA ALA A 170 -2.87 29.95 12.77
C ALA A 170 -2.88 30.14 14.29
N HIS A 171 -3.70 31.06 14.82
CA HIS A 171 -3.85 31.27 16.25
C HIS A 171 -4.41 30.03 16.96
N GLU A 172 -5.42 29.38 16.39
CA GLU A 172 -5.99 28.16 16.95
C GLU A 172 -4.98 26.99 16.89
N MET A 173 -4.17 26.89 15.82
CA MET A 173 -3.06 25.92 15.76
C MET A 173 -2.08 26.07 16.93
N ILE A 174 -1.65 27.30 17.21
CA ILE A 174 -0.75 27.62 18.32
C ILE A 174 -1.39 27.25 19.66
N ARG A 175 -2.65 27.65 19.88
CA ARG A 175 -3.39 27.32 21.11
C ARG A 175 -3.49 25.80 21.33
N ARG A 176 -3.78 25.05 20.27
CA ARG A 176 -3.88 23.58 20.31
C ARG A 176 -2.53 22.92 20.60
N ARG A 177 -1.45 23.41 19.98
CA ARG A 177 -0.07 22.99 20.26
C ARG A 177 0.26 23.19 21.73
N ASP A 178 0.00 24.37 22.28
CA ASP A 178 0.31 24.70 23.68
C ASP A 178 -0.51 23.86 24.65
N SER A 179 -1.77 23.61 24.34
CA SER A 179 -2.63 22.72 25.11
C SER A 179 -2.11 21.28 25.13
N LEU A 180 -1.71 20.75 23.97
CA LEU A 180 -1.12 19.40 23.88
C LEU A 180 0.22 19.33 24.61
N ARG A 181 1.08 20.35 24.44
CA ARG A 181 2.38 20.43 25.11
C ARG A 181 2.21 20.42 26.63
N LYS A 182 1.36 21.30 27.17
CA LYS A 182 1.03 21.32 28.59
C LYS A 182 0.51 19.97 29.08
N ALA A 183 -0.37 19.31 28.31
CA ALA A 183 -0.88 17.99 28.66
C ALA A 183 0.25 16.95 28.71
N LEU A 184 1.18 16.95 27.75
CA LEU A 184 2.35 16.07 27.72
C LEU A 184 3.29 16.33 28.89
N ASP A 185 3.60 17.60 29.19
CA ASP A 185 4.50 18.00 30.28
C ASP A 185 3.94 17.62 31.65
N THR A 186 2.62 17.72 31.82
CA THR A 186 1.92 17.39 33.08
C THR A 186 1.41 15.95 33.15
N LEU A 187 1.53 15.19 32.05
CA LEU A 187 0.95 13.86 31.86
C LEU A 187 -0.58 13.81 32.15
N LYS A 188 -1.30 14.88 31.85
CA LYS A 188 -2.75 15.00 32.11
C LYS A 188 -3.53 15.26 30.82
N ALA A 189 -4.32 14.26 30.41
CA ALA A 189 -5.21 14.36 29.25
C ALA A 189 -6.56 15.04 29.55
N SER A 190 -6.90 15.27 30.83
CA SER A 190 -8.23 15.70 31.28
C SER A 190 -8.67 17.05 30.71
N GLU A 191 -7.72 17.95 30.45
CA GLU A 191 -7.96 19.28 29.87
C GLU A 191 -8.10 19.24 28.34
N LEU A 192 -7.78 18.11 27.69
CA LEU A 192 -7.86 17.98 26.23
C LEU A 192 -9.30 17.61 25.80
N PRO A 193 -9.78 18.14 24.67
CA PRO A 193 -11.13 17.90 24.19
C PRO A 193 -11.34 16.48 23.66
N ARG A 194 -12.61 16.12 23.49
CA ARG A 194 -13.06 14.84 22.94
C ARG A 194 -12.59 14.68 21.49
N CYS A 195 -12.07 13.50 21.16
CA CYS A 195 -11.62 13.18 19.80
C CYS A 195 -12.80 12.94 18.85
N GLU A 196 -12.64 13.35 17.60
CA GLU A 196 -13.57 13.03 16.51
C GLU A 196 -13.69 11.51 16.31
N TRP A 197 -12.59 10.79 16.49
CA TRP A 197 -12.53 9.34 16.30
C TRP A 197 -13.03 8.51 17.49
N PHE A 198 -13.46 9.13 18.59
CA PHE A 198 -13.77 8.39 19.83
C PHE A 198 -14.82 7.28 19.61
N GLU A 199 -15.94 7.61 18.95
CA GLU A 199 -17.00 6.64 18.61
C GLU A 199 -16.73 5.88 17.30
N LEU A 200 -15.65 6.21 16.59
CA LEU A 200 -15.32 5.68 15.26
C LEU A 200 -14.14 4.70 15.30
N GLY A 201 -13.97 4.00 16.43
CA GLY A 201 -12.91 3.01 16.63
C GLY A 201 -11.57 3.60 17.05
N CYS A 202 -11.57 4.45 18.08
CA CYS A 202 -10.34 4.96 18.69
C CYS A 202 -9.61 3.86 19.50
N ASP A 203 -8.34 3.65 19.19
CA ASP A 203 -7.48 2.65 19.85
C ASP A 203 -7.30 2.89 21.37
N TYR A 204 -7.62 4.09 21.85
CA TYR A 204 -7.45 4.49 23.25
C TYR A 204 -8.76 4.60 24.02
N ARG A 205 -9.89 4.15 23.44
CA ARG A 205 -11.24 4.33 24.00
C ARG A 205 -11.31 3.93 25.48
N GLU A 206 -10.72 2.80 25.82
CA GLU A 206 -10.78 2.19 27.16
C GLU A 206 -9.99 2.97 28.23
N ILE A 207 -9.00 3.78 27.84
CA ILE A 207 -8.09 4.45 28.78
C ILE A 207 -8.14 5.97 28.72
N CYS A 208 -8.77 6.56 27.70
CA CYS A 208 -8.65 7.99 27.43
C CYS A 208 -9.70 8.88 28.11
N GLY A 209 -10.76 8.29 28.68
CA GLY A 209 -11.85 9.05 29.33
C GLY A 209 -12.50 10.10 28.44
N CYS A 210 -12.49 9.91 27.10
CA CYS A 210 -12.98 10.90 26.13
C CYS A 210 -14.47 11.21 26.26
N GLU A 211 -15.25 10.27 26.81
CA GLU A 211 -16.70 10.37 26.93
C GLU A 211 -17.14 11.61 27.73
N SER A 212 -16.40 11.93 28.81
CA SER A 212 -16.68 13.08 29.68
C SER A 212 -15.96 14.37 29.26
N ALA A 213 -15.25 14.37 28.12
CA ALA A 213 -14.49 15.51 27.66
C ALA A 213 -15.37 16.50 26.89
N ALA A 214 -15.06 17.80 27.00
CA ALA A 214 -15.71 18.82 26.19
C ALA A 214 -15.49 18.55 24.69
N PRO A 215 -16.47 18.84 23.80
CA PRO A 215 -16.31 18.67 22.37
C PRO A 215 -15.10 19.46 21.83
N LEU A 216 -14.39 18.87 20.87
CA LEU A 216 -13.36 19.61 20.13
C LEU A 216 -14.04 20.70 19.29
N GLY A 217 -13.70 21.96 19.57
CA GLY A 217 -14.10 23.09 18.73
C GLY A 217 -13.55 22.93 17.31
N ARG A 218 -14.29 23.43 16.31
CA ARG A 218 -13.84 23.39 14.92
C ARG A 218 -12.85 24.51 14.66
N LEU A 219 -11.81 24.19 13.91
CA LEU A 219 -10.81 25.19 13.56
C LEU A 219 -11.38 26.09 12.46
N VAL A 220 -12.07 25.50 11.49
CA VAL A 220 -12.72 26.22 10.39
C VAL A 220 -14.24 26.11 10.56
N GLY A 221 -14.89 27.23 10.92
CA GLY A 221 -16.36 27.31 10.92
C GLY A 221 -16.93 27.20 9.50
N ARG A 222 -18.25 26.95 9.37
CA ARG A 222 -18.90 26.83 8.04
C ARG A 222 -18.73 28.10 7.18
N GLU A 223 -18.90 29.26 7.80
CA GLU A 223 -18.69 30.56 7.14
C GLU A 223 -17.20 30.89 6.90
N GLY A 224 -16.30 30.12 7.53
CA GLY A 224 -14.85 30.31 7.42
C GLY A 224 -14.22 29.66 6.19
N ALA A 225 -14.97 28.83 5.45
CA ALA A 225 -14.50 28.19 4.23
C ALA A 225 -15.59 28.04 3.17
N GLN A 226 -15.23 28.36 1.93
CA GLN A 226 -16.03 28.04 0.76
C GLN A 226 -15.52 26.74 0.14
N ILE A 227 -16.39 25.74 0.04
CA ILE A 227 -16.06 24.41 -0.49
C ILE A 227 -16.81 24.20 -1.81
N VAL A 228 -16.07 23.89 -2.87
CA VAL A 228 -16.62 23.62 -4.20
C VAL A 228 -16.10 22.28 -4.71
N GLU A 229 -17.00 21.37 -5.10
CA GLU A 229 -16.61 20.13 -5.79
C GLU A 229 -16.14 20.46 -7.21
N SER A 230 -14.96 19.94 -7.60
CA SER A 230 -14.29 20.27 -8.85
C SER A 230 -14.14 19.03 -9.74
N GLN A 231 -15.10 18.85 -10.65
CA GLN A 231 -15.07 17.73 -11.59
C GLN A 231 -13.88 17.84 -12.56
N THR A 232 -13.53 19.06 -12.98
CA THR A 232 -12.41 19.30 -13.90
C THR A 232 -11.07 18.81 -13.31
N LEU A 233 -10.85 19.01 -12.01
CA LEU A 233 -9.65 18.51 -11.33
C LEU A 233 -9.70 16.99 -11.12
N ALA A 234 -10.88 16.42 -10.86
CA ALA A 234 -11.04 14.97 -10.80
C ALA A 234 -10.67 14.32 -12.16
N ASP A 235 -11.19 14.87 -13.26
CA ASP A 235 -10.91 14.39 -14.62
C ASP A 235 -9.42 14.54 -15.00
N SER A 236 -8.72 15.56 -14.46
CA SER A 236 -7.29 15.73 -14.69
C SER A 236 -6.46 14.66 -13.98
N PHE A 237 -6.80 14.32 -12.74
CA PHE A 237 -6.17 13.20 -12.02
C PHE A 237 -6.42 11.86 -12.69
N ASP A 238 -7.62 11.64 -13.22
CA ASP A 238 -7.94 10.42 -13.96
C ASP A 238 -7.01 10.20 -15.16
N LYS A 239 -6.66 11.27 -15.89
CA LYS A 239 -5.70 11.19 -17.00
C LYS A 239 -4.31 10.75 -16.57
N TYR A 240 -3.84 11.19 -15.40
CA TYR A 240 -2.56 10.77 -14.86
C TYR A 240 -2.57 9.30 -14.43
N VAL A 241 -3.65 8.86 -13.77
CA VAL A 241 -3.82 7.47 -13.33
C VAL A 241 -3.91 6.48 -14.49
N ARG A 242 -4.45 6.92 -15.64
CA ARG A 242 -4.58 6.11 -16.86
C ARG A 242 -3.27 5.94 -17.64
N ARG A 243 -2.25 6.76 -17.41
CA ARG A 243 -0.95 6.59 -18.09
C ARG A 243 -0.31 5.27 -17.65
N GLU A 244 -0.29 4.28 -18.55
CA GLU A 244 0.44 3.05 -18.30
C GLU A 244 1.95 3.34 -18.23
N PRO A 245 2.69 2.74 -17.28
CA PRO A 245 4.15 2.72 -17.37
C PRO A 245 4.53 1.96 -18.64
N SER A 246 5.46 2.50 -19.42
CA SER A 246 6.05 1.79 -20.54
C SER A 246 6.58 0.43 -20.08
N LEU A 247 6.36 -0.61 -20.89
CA LEU A 247 6.95 -1.92 -20.66
C LEU A 247 8.47 -1.76 -20.75
N ASP A 248 9.14 -2.09 -19.65
CA ASP A 248 10.59 -2.18 -19.59
C ASP A 248 11.03 -3.36 -20.48
N PRO A 249 11.90 -3.13 -21.49
CA PRO A 249 12.28 -4.18 -22.43
C PRO A 249 13.06 -5.33 -21.77
N ALA A 250 13.57 -5.15 -20.55
CA ALA A 250 14.33 -6.18 -19.85
C ALA A 250 13.44 -7.21 -19.11
N PHE A 251 13.72 -8.49 -19.32
CA PHE A 251 13.07 -9.58 -18.57
C PHE A 251 13.39 -9.52 -17.07
N LYS A 252 12.38 -9.80 -16.25
CA LYS A 252 12.42 -9.78 -14.79
C LYS A 252 12.26 -11.19 -14.25
N LEU A 253 12.71 -11.42 -13.02
CA LEU A 253 12.55 -12.72 -12.35
C LEU A 253 11.09 -13.21 -12.29
N ASN A 254 10.10 -12.31 -12.35
CA ASN A 254 8.68 -12.70 -12.32
C ASN A 254 8.21 -13.25 -13.67
N ASP A 255 8.88 -12.89 -14.76
CA ASP A 255 8.60 -13.41 -16.09
C ASP A 255 8.93 -14.90 -16.19
N LEU A 256 9.94 -15.36 -15.44
CA LEU A 256 10.25 -16.79 -15.34
C LEU A 256 9.14 -17.61 -14.65
N VAL A 257 8.29 -16.97 -13.83
CA VAL A 257 7.17 -17.64 -13.14
C VAL A 257 5.98 -17.80 -14.09
N PHE A 258 5.75 -16.83 -14.98
CA PHE A 258 4.65 -16.82 -15.94
C PHE A 258 5.13 -16.59 -17.38
N PRO A 259 6.07 -17.40 -17.90
CA PRO A 259 6.81 -17.06 -19.10
C PRO A 259 5.91 -16.98 -20.34
N ARG A 260 4.91 -17.85 -20.45
CA ARG A 260 3.95 -17.80 -21.56
C ARG A 260 3.19 -16.46 -21.62
N ARG A 261 2.78 -15.92 -20.46
CA ARG A 261 2.11 -14.61 -20.40
C ARG A 261 3.07 -13.50 -20.84
N THR A 262 4.33 -13.55 -20.41
CA THR A 262 5.36 -12.58 -20.81
C THR A 262 5.59 -12.61 -22.31
N ALA A 263 5.70 -13.80 -22.93
CA ALA A 263 5.88 -13.91 -24.38
C ALA A 263 4.70 -13.31 -25.17
N PHE A 264 3.45 -13.53 -24.73
CA PHE A 264 2.30 -12.88 -25.35
C PHE A 264 2.34 -11.35 -25.22
N ALA A 265 2.74 -10.83 -24.06
CA ALA A 265 2.84 -9.40 -23.84
C ALA A 265 3.89 -8.75 -24.74
N HIS A 266 5.06 -9.38 -24.90
CA HIS A 266 6.12 -8.89 -25.80
C HIS A 266 5.73 -8.97 -27.28
N LYS A 267 5.06 -10.05 -27.72
CA LYS A 267 4.55 -10.13 -29.10
C LYS A 267 3.48 -9.08 -29.39
N ALA A 268 2.58 -8.84 -28.45
CA ALA A 268 1.55 -7.80 -28.61
C ALA A 268 2.15 -6.38 -28.73
N THR A 269 3.33 -6.12 -28.14
CA THR A 269 4.04 -4.85 -28.34
C THR A 269 4.85 -4.78 -29.63
N GLU A 270 5.25 -5.92 -30.21
CA GLU A 270 6.02 -5.99 -31.46
C GLU A 270 5.12 -6.03 -32.70
N ASP A 271 4.00 -6.75 -32.63
CA ASP A 271 3.09 -6.98 -33.76
C ASP A 271 2.07 -5.84 -33.94
N ASP A 272 1.94 -4.92 -32.97
CA ASP A 272 0.81 -3.99 -32.97
C ASP A 272 1.13 -2.56 -32.47
N GLU A 273 1.39 -1.66 -33.43
CA GLU A 273 1.15 -0.21 -33.24
C GLU A 273 -0.36 0.12 -33.20
N SER A 274 -1.27 -0.86 -33.35
CA SER A 274 -2.71 -0.64 -33.56
C SER A 274 -3.67 -1.46 -32.67
N VAL A 275 -3.20 -2.26 -31.69
CA VAL A 275 -4.10 -2.92 -30.74
C VAL A 275 -4.56 -1.77 -29.86
N PRO A 276 -5.85 -1.44 -29.84
CA PRO A 276 -6.34 -0.51 -28.85
C PRO A 276 -6.04 -1.15 -27.49
N VAL A 277 -5.04 -0.61 -26.78
CA VAL A 277 -4.90 -0.82 -25.34
C VAL A 277 -6.26 -0.46 -24.79
N VAL A 278 -7.03 -1.48 -24.40
CA VAL A 278 -8.36 -1.26 -23.84
C VAL A 278 -8.11 -0.49 -22.55
N ASP A 279 -8.30 0.83 -22.61
CA ASP A 279 -8.08 1.71 -21.47
C ASP A 279 -9.00 1.21 -20.35
N PRO A 280 -8.44 0.60 -19.28
CA PRO A 280 -9.28 0.03 -18.25
C PRO A 280 -10.11 1.14 -17.63
N ALA A 281 -11.36 0.84 -17.25
CA ALA A 281 -12.17 1.80 -16.51
C ALA A 281 -11.37 2.36 -15.31
N ILE A 282 -11.50 3.65 -15.01
CA ILE A 282 -10.68 4.33 -13.99
C ILE A 282 -10.77 3.62 -12.64
N GLU A 283 -11.94 3.04 -12.35
CA GLU A 283 -12.22 2.24 -11.18
C GLU A 283 -11.26 1.05 -11.05
N VAL A 284 -10.94 0.40 -12.17
CA VAL A 284 -10.01 -0.73 -12.24
C VAL A 284 -8.59 -0.24 -11.96
N GLN A 285 -8.18 0.90 -12.50
CA GLN A 285 -6.86 1.47 -12.28
C GLN A 285 -6.66 1.93 -10.83
N LEU A 286 -7.65 2.62 -10.26
CA LEU A 286 -7.63 3.02 -8.85
C LEU A 286 -7.57 1.80 -7.91
N ALA A 287 -8.33 0.74 -8.19
CA ALA A 287 -8.25 -0.50 -7.42
C ALA A 287 -6.91 -1.25 -7.60
N ARG A 288 -6.25 -1.12 -8.77
CA ARG A 288 -4.88 -1.62 -8.98
C ARG A 288 -3.88 -0.80 -8.16
N LEU A 289 -4.04 0.53 -8.14
CA LEU A 289 -3.21 1.46 -7.38
C LEU A 289 -3.29 1.17 -5.87
N GLU A 290 -4.50 1.04 -5.32
CA GLU A 290 -4.73 0.68 -3.92
C GLU A 290 -4.02 -0.62 -3.53
N ARG A 291 -4.15 -1.68 -4.34
CA ARG A 291 -3.53 -2.98 -4.06
C ARG A 291 -2.00 -2.93 -4.12
N ARG A 292 -1.45 -2.23 -5.12
CA ARG A 292 0.01 -2.04 -5.25
C ARG A 292 0.54 -1.22 -4.09
N GLY A 293 -0.16 -0.16 -3.72
CA GLY A 293 0.16 0.71 -2.61
C GLY A 293 0.20 -0.06 -1.30
N PHE A 294 -0.88 -0.77 -0.97
CA PHE A 294 -0.95 -1.62 0.22
C PHE A 294 0.23 -2.60 0.31
N SER A 295 0.52 -3.31 -0.78
CA SER A 295 1.64 -4.27 -0.83
C SER A 295 2.99 -3.59 -0.60
N GLY A 296 3.19 -2.40 -1.18
CA GLY A 296 4.39 -1.58 -1.00
C GLY A 296 4.56 -1.10 0.44
N ALA A 297 3.51 -0.55 1.04
CA ALA A 297 3.51 -0.08 2.42
C ALA A 297 3.76 -1.21 3.42
N LEU A 298 3.12 -2.36 3.23
CA LEU A 298 3.35 -3.56 4.04
C LEU A 298 4.81 -4.03 3.93
N PHE A 299 5.36 -4.10 2.71
CA PHE A 299 6.75 -4.46 2.49
C PHE A 299 7.71 -3.46 3.13
N GLY A 300 7.42 -2.17 3.05
CA GLY A 300 8.19 -1.10 3.69
C GLY A 300 8.19 -1.22 5.22
N ALA A 301 7.02 -1.43 5.82
CA ALA A 301 6.88 -1.61 7.27
C ALA A 301 7.71 -2.81 7.78
N ILE A 302 7.61 -3.94 7.08
CA ILE A 302 8.41 -5.15 7.37
C ILE A 302 9.91 -4.86 7.19
N ARG A 303 10.30 -4.26 6.06
CA ARG A 303 11.70 -4.05 5.70
C ARG A 303 12.43 -3.11 6.66
N PHE A 304 11.77 -2.02 7.05
CA PHE A 304 12.37 -0.97 7.87
C PHE A 304 12.07 -1.11 9.37
N GLY A 305 11.14 -1.99 9.76
CA GLY A 305 10.83 -2.24 11.16
C GLY A 305 11.92 -2.99 11.93
N ILE A 306 12.81 -3.71 11.22
CA ILE A 306 13.91 -4.47 11.82
C ILE A 306 15.23 -4.07 11.12
N PRO A 307 15.97 -3.09 11.66
CA PRO A 307 17.19 -2.57 11.06
C PRO A 307 18.21 -3.68 10.76
N GLY A 308 18.77 -3.68 9.55
CA GLY A 308 19.80 -4.62 9.13
C GLY A 308 19.33 -6.06 8.83
N ALA A 309 18.06 -6.41 9.13
CA ALA A 309 17.57 -7.76 8.86
C ALA A 309 17.30 -7.98 7.36
N PHE A 310 16.87 -6.95 6.62
CA PHE A 310 16.63 -7.05 5.19
C PHE A 310 17.81 -6.55 4.36
N SER A 311 18.19 -7.34 3.37
CA SER A 311 19.19 -6.96 2.37
C SER A 311 18.75 -7.39 0.97
N ARG A 312 19.50 -6.95 -0.04
CA ARG A 312 19.32 -7.38 -1.44
C ARG A 312 20.60 -8.01 -1.94
N MET A 313 20.47 -9.19 -2.54
CA MET A 313 21.56 -9.87 -3.24
C MET A 313 21.39 -9.66 -4.75
N PRO A 314 22.41 -9.16 -5.46
CA PRO A 314 22.35 -9.07 -6.91
C PRO A 314 22.36 -10.48 -7.49
N VAL A 315 21.57 -10.70 -8.54
CA VAL A 315 21.55 -11.95 -9.29
C VAL A 315 21.62 -11.66 -10.78
N GLN A 316 22.26 -12.57 -11.51
CA GLN A 316 22.35 -12.53 -12.95
C GLN A 316 22.11 -13.93 -13.52
N LEU A 317 21.30 -13.99 -14.56
CA LEU A 317 21.06 -15.16 -15.39
C LEU A 317 20.94 -14.67 -16.84
N ARG A 318 21.94 -14.95 -17.69
CA ARG A 318 22.00 -14.41 -19.06
C ARG A 318 21.78 -12.88 -19.10
N SER A 319 20.79 -12.40 -19.87
CA SER A 319 20.42 -10.98 -19.94
C SER A 319 19.64 -10.49 -18.71
N LEU A 320 19.04 -11.40 -17.94
CA LEU A 320 18.26 -11.05 -16.76
C LEU A 320 19.21 -10.64 -15.64
N THR A 321 19.14 -9.37 -15.27
CA THR A 321 19.77 -8.80 -14.08
C THR A 321 18.68 -8.43 -13.08
N GLY A 322 18.94 -8.66 -11.79
CA GLY A 322 17.94 -8.39 -10.78
C GLY A 322 18.45 -8.50 -9.37
N TRP A 323 17.51 -8.46 -8.43
CA TRP A 323 17.79 -8.52 -7.00
C TRP A 323 16.87 -9.54 -6.33
N VAL A 324 17.46 -10.35 -5.45
CA VAL A 324 16.74 -11.20 -4.51
C VAL A 324 16.71 -10.52 -3.16
N ASN A 325 15.52 -10.32 -2.61
CA ASN A 325 15.40 -9.81 -1.24
C ASN A 325 15.72 -10.94 -0.28
N THR A 326 16.51 -10.66 0.76
CA THR A 326 16.77 -11.61 1.83
C THR A 326 16.37 -11.06 3.18
N TYR A 327 15.98 -11.95 4.08
CA TYR A 327 15.82 -11.67 5.51
C TYR A 327 16.85 -12.50 6.28
N ARG A 328 17.76 -11.83 6.99
CA ARG A 328 18.91 -12.44 7.68
C ARG A 328 19.67 -13.42 6.78
N GLY A 329 19.85 -13.05 5.51
CA GLY A 329 20.57 -13.85 4.51
C GLY A 329 19.76 -14.93 3.79
N THR A 330 18.51 -15.18 4.20
CA THR A 330 17.62 -16.16 3.55
C THR A 330 16.76 -15.49 2.48
N PRO A 331 16.75 -15.95 1.21
CA PRO A 331 15.84 -15.49 0.17
C PRO A 331 14.41 -15.44 0.68
N THR A 332 13.75 -14.28 0.58
CA THR A 332 12.45 -14.05 1.21
C THR A 332 11.51 -13.36 0.24
N ILE A 333 10.37 -14.00 -0.02
CA ILE A 333 9.27 -13.39 -0.77
C ILE A 333 8.11 -13.06 0.16
N LEU A 334 7.59 -11.83 0.03
CA LEU A 334 6.37 -11.38 0.70
C LEU A 334 5.23 -11.34 -0.31
N ARG A 335 4.08 -11.91 0.04
CA ARG A 335 2.90 -11.98 -0.83
C ARG A 335 1.63 -11.72 -0.05
N THR A 336 0.62 -11.16 -0.72
CA THR A 336 -0.72 -11.04 -0.18
C THR A 336 -1.66 -12.05 -0.84
N SER A 337 -2.63 -12.54 -0.07
CA SER A 337 -3.65 -13.48 -0.51
C SER A 337 -5.04 -12.98 -0.12
N LYS A 338 -6.02 -13.25 -0.99
CA LYS A 338 -7.44 -12.99 -0.75
C LYS A 338 -8.18 -14.22 -0.22
N PHE A 339 -7.47 -15.27 0.16
CA PHE A 339 -8.11 -16.46 0.74
C PHE A 339 -8.76 -16.10 2.08
N ARG A 340 -9.93 -16.68 2.32
CA ARG A 340 -10.69 -16.52 3.57
C ARG A 340 -10.23 -17.46 4.68
N GLU A 341 -9.26 -18.31 4.38
CA GLU A 341 -8.68 -19.28 5.31
C GLU A 341 -7.17 -19.35 5.06
N MET A 342 -6.41 -19.66 6.13
CA MET A 342 -4.99 -19.91 5.99
C MET A 342 -4.77 -21.22 5.24
N VAL A 343 -3.81 -21.21 4.31
CA VAL A 343 -3.42 -22.44 3.62
C VAL A 343 -2.57 -23.25 4.58
N GLU A 344 -2.99 -24.48 4.83
CA GLU A 344 -2.19 -25.42 5.62
C GLU A 344 -0.80 -25.61 5.02
N ARG A 345 0.19 -25.73 5.91
CA ARG A 345 1.61 -25.92 5.57
C ARG A 345 1.85 -26.98 4.49
N ALA A 346 1.23 -28.16 4.63
CA ALA A 346 1.38 -29.27 3.69
C ALA A 346 0.78 -28.98 2.30
N ARG A 347 -0.17 -28.05 2.23
CA ARG A 347 -0.86 -27.64 1.00
C ARG A 347 -0.27 -26.36 0.40
N LEU A 348 0.80 -25.79 0.97
CA LEU A 348 1.34 -24.49 0.53
C LEU A 348 1.77 -24.51 -0.94
N ALA A 349 2.43 -25.58 -1.39
CA ALA A 349 2.85 -25.73 -2.78
C ALA A 349 1.69 -25.94 -3.76
N ASP A 350 0.54 -26.40 -3.28
CA ASP A 350 -0.68 -26.56 -4.08
C ASP A 350 -1.57 -25.32 -4.06
N GLY A 351 -1.66 -24.65 -2.91
CA GLY A 351 -2.42 -23.41 -2.73
C GLY A 351 -1.73 -22.21 -3.39
N PHE A 352 -0.40 -22.14 -3.32
CA PHE A 352 0.41 -21.06 -3.88
C PHE A 352 1.57 -21.55 -4.76
N PRO A 353 1.30 -22.30 -5.84
CA PRO A 353 2.33 -22.91 -6.69
C PRO A 353 3.32 -21.89 -7.27
N HIS A 354 2.82 -20.71 -7.62
CA HIS A 354 3.60 -19.62 -8.18
C HIS A 354 4.49 -18.90 -7.14
N TYR A 355 4.16 -18.97 -5.84
CA TYR A 355 5.05 -18.48 -4.80
C TYR A 355 6.22 -19.45 -4.62
N ILE A 356 5.95 -20.75 -4.67
CA ILE A 356 6.98 -21.78 -4.58
C ILE A 356 7.92 -21.75 -5.80
N ASP A 357 7.38 -21.65 -7.02
CA ASP A 357 8.20 -21.51 -8.23
C ASP A 357 9.09 -20.26 -8.17
N ARG A 358 8.52 -19.13 -7.74
CA ARG A 358 9.28 -17.89 -7.55
C ARG A 358 10.42 -18.07 -6.55
N LEU A 359 10.11 -18.59 -5.36
CA LEU A 359 11.09 -18.75 -4.29
C LEU A 359 12.19 -19.73 -4.69
N ALA A 360 11.85 -20.83 -5.38
CA ALA A 360 12.80 -21.80 -5.89
C ALA A 360 13.81 -21.17 -6.85
N PHE A 361 13.35 -20.32 -7.78
CA PHE A 361 14.26 -19.60 -8.67
C PHE A 361 15.18 -18.63 -7.92
N GLU A 362 14.65 -17.88 -6.94
CA GLU A 362 15.48 -17.01 -6.10
C GLU A 362 16.52 -17.80 -5.29
N CYS A 363 16.14 -18.95 -4.75
CA CYS A 363 17.02 -19.87 -4.03
C CYS A 363 18.13 -20.43 -4.93
N ALA A 364 17.78 -20.92 -6.13
CA ALA A 364 18.74 -21.47 -7.08
C ALA A 364 19.73 -20.41 -7.62
N LEU A 365 19.27 -19.16 -7.83
CA LEU A 365 20.13 -18.07 -8.28
C LEU A 365 21.06 -17.54 -7.19
N THR A 366 20.70 -17.71 -5.91
CA THR A 366 21.52 -17.30 -4.76
C THR A 366 22.33 -18.45 -4.15
N GLY A 367 22.19 -19.67 -4.66
CA GLY A 367 22.86 -20.85 -4.13
C GLY A 367 22.39 -21.22 -2.72
N ARG A 368 21.14 -20.94 -2.38
CA ARG A 368 20.55 -21.20 -1.07
C ARG A 368 19.54 -22.34 -1.17
N GLU A 369 19.69 -23.37 -0.34
CA GLU A 369 18.72 -24.48 -0.29
C GLU A 369 17.44 -24.10 0.44
N PHE A 370 17.47 -23.03 1.22
CA PHE A 370 16.35 -22.56 2.03
C PHE A 370 15.89 -21.19 1.56
N GLY A 371 14.57 -21.05 1.45
CA GLY A 371 13.90 -19.78 1.21
C GLY A 371 12.73 -19.57 2.16
N ARG A 372 12.20 -18.35 2.21
CA ARG A 372 11.09 -17.96 3.07
C ARG A 372 9.94 -17.36 2.28
N VAL A 373 8.73 -17.84 2.54
CA VAL A 373 7.49 -17.24 2.06
C VAL A 373 6.77 -16.60 3.23
N VAL A 374 6.54 -15.30 3.14
CA VAL A 374 5.64 -14.56 4.03
C VAL A 374 4.33 -14.32 3.29
N VAL A 375 3.22 -14.83 3.83
CA VAL A 375 1.88 -14.70 3.25
C VAL A 375 1.00 -13.86 4.18
N TYR A 376 0.52 -12.73 3.68
CA TYR A 376 -0.48 -11.89 4.35
C TYR A 376 -1.88 -12.19 3.80
N TYR A 377 -2.83 -12.52 4.64
CA TYR A 377 -4.20 -12.86 4.29
C TYR A 377 -5.14 -11.68 4.52
N GLU A 378 -5.51 -10.98 3.44
CA GLU A 378 -6.27 -9.73 3.50
C GLU A 378 -7.70 -9.89 4.04
N GLN A 379 -8.29 -11.08 3.92
CA GLN A 379 -9.68 -11.37 4.29
C GLN A 379 -9.84 -11.98 5.69
N LEU A 380 -8.73 -12.34 6.35
CA LEU A 380 -8.78 -12.87 7.71
C LEU A 380 -8.94 -11.75 8.73
N GLN A 381 -9.51 -12.10 9.89
CA GLN A 381 -9.58 -11.26 11.07
C GLN A 381 -8.52 -11.69 12.09
N GLY A 382 -7.98 -10.74 12.85
CA GLY A 382 -6.97 -10.99 13.87
C GLY A 382 -5.60 -11.35 13.26
N ASP A 383 -5.20 -12.60 13.38
CA ASP A 383 -3.92 -13.08 12.89
C ASP A 383 -3.92 -13.17 11.35
N LYS A 384 -3.30 -12.20 10.70
CA LYS A 384 -3.37 -11.99 9.25
C LYS A 384 -2.17 -12.49 8.47
N PHE A 385 -1.19 -13.14 9.10
CA PHE A 385 0.01 -13.52 8.36
C PHE A 385 0.65 -14.82 8.82
N MET A 386 1.32 -15.48 7.88
CA MET A 386 2.06 -16.71 8.10
C MET A 386 3.44 -16.60 7.47
N VAL A 387 4.42 -17.23 8.12
CA VAL A 387 5.80 -17.33 7.64
C VAL A 387 6.16 -18.79 7.50
N TYR A 388 6.60 -19.18 6.31
CA TYR A 388 7.01 -20.54 5.99
C TYR A 388 8.45 -20.53 5.48
N ASP A 389 9.29 -21.36 6.08
CA ASP A 389 10.58 -21.72 5.52
C ASP A 389 10.39 -22.95 4.62
N VAL A 390 10.95 -22.89 3.41
CA VAL A 390 10.83 -23.92 2.38
C VAL A 390 12.22 -24.35 1.98
N ALA A 391 12.49 -25.64 2.10
CA ALA A 391 13.73 -26.25 1.66
C ALA A 391 13.57 -26.83 0.25
N PHE A 392 14.56 -26.60 -0.60
CA PHE A 392 14.61 -27.06 -1.99
C PHE A 392 15.82 -27.95 -2.21
N GLY A 393 15.58 -29.17 -2.68
CA GLY A 393 16.61 -30.03 -3.26
C GLY A 393 16.83 -29.73 -4.75
N GLY A 394 17.96 -30.15 -5.30
CA GLY A 394 18.19 -30.12 -6.75
C GLY A 394 18.26 -28.71 -7.36
N LEU A 395 18.93 -27.77 -6.66
CA LEU A 395 19.07 -26.38 -7.10
C LEU A 395 19.58 -26.25 -8.54
N ASP A 396 20.48 -27.13 -8.99
CA ASP A 396 21.00 -27.11 -10.37
C ASP A 396 19.89 -27.35 -11.40
N LYS A 397 18.94 -28.26 -11.11
CA LYS A 397 17.79 -28.53 -11.99
C LYS A 397 16.82 -27.36 -12.02
N ILE A 398 16.64 -26.70 -10.87
CA ILE A 398 15.81 -25.49 -10.77
C ILE A 398 16.44 -24.34 -11.57
N ARG A 399 17.76 -24.17 -11.45
CA ARG A 399 18.52 -23.17 -12.20
C ARG A 399 18.48 -23.44 -13.70
N ALA A 400 18.61 -24.70 -14.11
CA ALA A 400 18.52 -25.11 -15.51
C ALA A 400 17.14 -24.82 -16.11
N GLU A 401 16.05 -25.03 -15.37
CA GLU A 401 14.70 -24.67 -15.83
C GLU A 401 14.52 -23.14 -15.92
N ALA A 402 15.07 -22.37 -14.97
CA ALA A 402 15.06 -20.92 -15.04
C ALA A 402 15.78 -20.42 -16.31
N ASP A 403 16.96 -20.99 -16.59
CA ASP A 403 17.76 -20.69 -17.79
C ASP A 403 17.02 -21.05 -19.08
N ARG A 404 16.41 -22.24 -19.14
CA ARG A 404 15.61 -22.70 -20.29
C ARG A 404 14.45 -21.75 -20.57
N ARG A 405 13.71 -21.32 -19.54
CA ARG A 405 12.58 -20.38 -19.71
C ARG A 405 13.06 -19.03 -20.22
N LEU A 406 14.16 -18.52 -19.67
CA LEU A 406 14.72 -17.25 -20.11
C LEU A 406 15.23 -17.34 -21.55
N GLN A 407 15.91 -18.42 -21.92
CA GLN A 407 16.37 -18.65 -23.29
C GLN A 407 15.23 -18.62 -24.31
N LEU A 408 14.10 -19.27 -24.00
CA LEU A 408 12.93 -19.28 -24.88
C LEU A 408 12.29 -17.89 -24.99
N LEU A 409 12.28 -17.11 -23.90
CA LEU A 409 11.82 -15.72 -23.90
C LEU A 409 12.73 -14.82 -24.75
N GLU A 410 14.05 -14.89 -24.54
CA GLU A 410 15.06 -14.15 -25.30
C GLU A 410 15.04 -14.49 -26.80
N ALA A 411 14.70 -15.73 -27.15
CA ALA A 411 14.60 -16.20 -28.53
C ALA A 411 13.26 -15.86 -29.21
N GLY A 412 12.31 -15.22 -28.52
CA GLY A 412 10.99 -14.92 -29.08
C GLY A 412 10.17 -16.17 -29.43
N ALA A 413 10.40 -17.28 -28.71
CA ALA A 413 9.78 -18.58 -28.99
C ALA A 413 8.23 -18.49 -29.04
N ASP A 414 7.59 -19.45 -29.72
CA ASP A 414 6.13 -19.56 -29.68
C ASP A 414 5.68 -19.69 -28.21
N PRO A 415 4.73 -18.86 -27.72
CA PRO A 415 4.23 -18.96 -26.35
C PRO A 415 3.79 -20.37 -25.92
N LYS A 416 3.39 -21.23 -26.87
CA LYS A 416 3.02 -22.63 -26.60
C LYS A 416 4.19 -23.50 -26.12
N GLU A 417 5.43 -23.16 -26.48
CA GLU A 417 6.66 -23.82 -26.03
C GLU A 417 7.02 -23.49 -24.57
N LEU A 418 6.47 -22.40 -24.05
CA LEU A 418 6.64 -21.98 -22.66
C LEU A 418 5.64 -22.66 -21.74
N PRO A 419 5.99 -22.96 -20.48
CA PRO A 419 5.07 -23.56 -19.51
C PRO A 419 3.75 -22.77 -19.37
N PRO A 420 2.59 -23.45 -19.27
CA PRO A 420 1.29 -22.79 -19.14
C PRO A 420 1.14 -22.10 -17.79
N CYS A 421 0.40 -20.99 -17.76
CA CYS A 421 0.02 -20.31 -16.53
C CYS A 421 -0.95 -21.18 -15.68
N PRO A 422 -1.02 -20.97 -14.35
CA PRO A 422 -2.01 -21.64 -13.50
C PRO A 422 -3.45 -21.40 -13.97
N LYS A 423 -4.31 -22.43 -13.85
CA LYS A 423 -5.72 -22.37 -14.31
C LYS A 423 -6.51 -21.18 -13.77
N TRP A 424 -6.28 -20.77 -12.52
CA TRP A 424 -7.00 -19.64 -11.93
C TRP A 424 -6.71 -18.30 -12.62
N MET A 425 -5.54 -18.17 -13.27
CA MET A 425 -5.11 -16.94 -13.92
C MET A 425 -5.86 -16.69 -15.23
N SER A 426 -6.36 -17.73 -15.91
CA SER A 426 -7.03 -17.57 -17.20
C SER A 426 -8.25 -16.65 -17.13
N LYS A 427 -8.96 -16.64 -15.99
CA LYS A 427 -10.12 -15.78 -15.75
C LYS A 427 -9.79 -14.28 -15.70
N PHE A 428 -8.52 -13.93 -15.55
CA PHE A 428 -8.05 -12.55 -15.35
C PHE A 428 -6.92 -12.17 -16.31
N CYS A 429 -6.71 -12.95 -17.38
CA CYS A 429 -5.62 -12.77 -18.31
C CYS A 429 -6.17 -12.37 -19.68
N ASP A 430 -5.77 -11.20 -20.17
CA ASP A 430 -6.23 -10.66 -21.46
C ASP A 430 -5.82 -11.56 -22.64
N PHE A 431 -4.74 -12.32 -22.49
CA PHE A 431 -4.27 -13.28 -23.49
C PHE A 431 -4.93 -14.66 -23.40
N ALA A 432 -5.85 -14.90 -22.46
CA ALA A 432 -6.47 -16.22 -22.26
C ALA A 432 -7.10 -16.81 -23.54
N PRO A 433 -7.80 -16.04 -24.40
CA PRO A 433 -8.39 -16.56 -25.65
C PRO A 433 -7.36 -17.16 -26.61
N ALA A 434 -6.16 -16.57 -26.71
CA ALA A 434 -5.08 -17.01 -27.59
C ALA A 434 -4.11 -18.02 -26.93
N CYS A 435 -4.07 -18.08 -25.60
CA CYS A 435 -3.12 -18.88 -24.81
C CYS A 435 -3.48 -20.37 -24.74
N GLY A 436 -4.75 -20.75 -24.95
CA GLY A 436 -5.25 -22.10 -24.69
C GLY A 436 -5.18 -22.50 -23.21
N CYS A 437 -4.97 -21.52 -22.34
CA CYS A 437 -4.73 -21.69 -20.92
C CYS A 437 -6.09 -21.75 -20.20
N GLY A 438 -6.49 -22.94 -19.72
CA GLY A 438 -7.73 -23.11 -18.94
C GLY A 438 -8.74 -24.13 -19.48
N GLY A 439 -8.37 -24.97 -20.45
CA GLY A 439 -9.27 -25.85 -21.22
C GLY A 439 -10.54 -26.32 -20.50
N GLU A 440 -11.69 -25.93 -21.06
CA GLU A 440 -12.50 -26.83 -21.89
C GLU A 440 -12.85 -26.11 -23.20
N ALA A 441 -12.91 -26.89 -24.29
CA ALA A 441 -13.49 -26.47 -25.54
C ALA A 441 -14.95 -26.03 -25.28
N ALA A 442 -15.31 -24.85 -25.78
CA ALA A 442 -16.72 -24.50 -25.95
C ALA A 442 -17.31 -25.44 -27.01
N HIS A 443 -17.81 -26.60 -26.58
CA HIS A 443 -18.84 -27.29 -27.34
C HIS A 443 -20.14 -26.52 -27.16
N ARG A 444 -20.76 -26.27 -28.31
CA ARG A 444 -22.01 -25.55 -28.53
C ARG A 444 -23.16 -26.05 -27.69
#